data_AF-A0A1L7GCU9-F1
#
_entry.id   AF-A0A1L7GCU9-F1
#
_cell.length_a   1.000
_cell.length_b   1.000
_cell.length_c   1.000
_cell.angle_alpha   90.00
_cell.angle_beta   90.00
_cell.angle_gamma   90.00
#
_symmetry.space_group_name_H-M   'P 1'
#
loop_
_entity.id
_entity.type
_entity.pdbx_description
1 polymer ?
#
loop_
_entity_poly.entity_id
_entity_poly.type
_entity_poly.pdbx_seq_one_letter_code
_entity_poly.pdbx_strand_id
1 'polypeptide(L)'
;MSLVVFESVKQIHCAECRSGPLRHLVREAGVPRCLDCADLGHLVYLPRGDTALTRRAREASSLSAVVVRFHRRRRRYERLGLLVEDAALAGAERACLADSEARARRRERDRLRRAAEDVRFTAAFAAEIVRLFPGCPADRAVAIATHASVRGSGRVGRTAAGRSLDETAVSVAVRAAVRHTDTEYDALLMAGVPRFTARARLAPRIDAILDGWRSVPRDRAQRGWAS
;
A
#
# COMPACT_ATOMS: atom_id res chain seq x y z
N MET A 1 -5.89 -38.99 2.32
CA MET A 1 -7.35 -38.82 2.51
C MET A 1 -7.56 -37.76 3.58
N SER A 2 -8.38 -36.72 3.39
CA SER A 2 -8.58 -35.69 4.42
C SER A 2 -9.72 -36.06 5.36
N LEU A 3 -9.45 -36.10 6.66
CA LEU A 3 -10.49 -36.27 7.69
C LEU A 3 -11.46 -35.08 7.67
N VAL A 4 -12.75 -35.36 7.90
CA VAL A 4 -13.81 -34.34 7.90
C VAL A 4 -14.58 -34.44 9.21
N VAL A 5 -14.67 -33.30 9.90
CA VAL A 5 -15.47 -33.13 11.12
C VAL A 5 -16.66 -32.25 10.81
N PHE A 6 -17.83 -32.65 11.28
CA PHE A 6 -19.09 -31.95 11.07
C PHE A 6 -19.44 -31.13 12.32
N GLU A 7 -19.71 -29.83 12.14
CA GLU A 7 -20.37 -29.03 13.15
C GLU A 7 -21.87 -29.35 13.14
N SER A 8 -22.36 -29.94 14.23
CA SER A 8 -23.76 -30.28 14.39
C SER A 8 -24.57 -29.08 14.87
N VAL A 9 -25.74 -28.91 14.25
CA VAL A 9 -26.80 -28.01 14.71
C VAL A 9 -27.96 -28.78 15.34
N LYS A 10 -27.80 -30.09 15.54
CA LYS A 10 -28.79 -31.01 16.10
C LYS A 10 -28.25 -31.60 17.41
N GLN A 11 -29.16 -31.99 18.30
CA GLN A 11 -28.84 -32.74 19.52
C GLN A 11 -28.43 -34.17 19.13
N ILE A 12 -27.13 -34.42 19.00
CA ILE A 12 -26.57 -35.72 18.61
C ILE A 12 -25.65 -36.20 19.73
N HIS A 13 -25.75 -37.47 20.10
CA HIS A 13 -24.87 -38.11 21.09
C HIS A 13 -23.91 -39.07 20.38
N CYS A 14 -22.74 -39.30 20.98
CA CYS A 14 -21.77 -40.27 20.51
C CYS A 14 -22.37 -41.69 20.56
N ALA A 15 -22.24 -42.45 19.48
CA ALA A 15 -22.72 -43.83 19.42
C ALA A 15 -21.89 -44.81 20.28
N GLU A 16 -20.74 -44.37 20.83
CA GLU A 16 -19.86 -45.21 21.66
C GLU A 16 -20.02 -44.89 23.14
N CYS A 17 -19.51 -43.74 23.56
CA CYS A 17 -19.49 -43.31 24.96
C CYS A 17 -20.78 -42.62 25.40
N ARG A 18 -21.75 -42.43 24.48
CA ARG A 18 -23.04 -41.75 24.73
C ARG A 18 -22.92 -40.28 25.18
N SER A 19 -21.72 -39.70 25.15
CA SER A 19 -21.51 -38.29 25.47
C SER A 19 -22.21 -37.38 24.45
N GLY A 20 -22.66 -36.21 24.92
CA GLY A 20 -23.32 -35.23 24.06
C GLY A 20 -24.13 -34.22 24.86
N PRO A 21 -24.79 -33.28 24.16
CA PRO A 21 -24.83 -33.16 22.70
C PRO A 21 -23.49 -32.72 22.07
N LEU A 22 -23.12 -33.35 20.96
CA LEU A 22 -21.85 -33.10 20.27
C LEU A 22 -21.93 -31.84 19.42
N ARG A 23 -21.06 -30.86 19.68
CA ARG A 23 -20.84 -29.71 18.79
C ARG A 23 -20.09 -30.12 17.52
N HIS A 24 -19.04 -30.92 17.67
CA HIS A 24 -18.22 -31.45 16.59
C HIS A 24 -18.26 -32.98 16.63
N LEU A 25 -18.47 -33.61 15.47
CA LEU A 25 -18.53 -35.06 15.35
C LEU A 25 -17.90 -35.57 14.06
N VAL A 26 -17.43 -36.81 14.10
CA VAL A 26 -17.00 -37.57 12.92
C VAL A 26 -18.09 -38.60 12.57
N ARG A 27 -18.19 -38.95 11.29
CA ARG A 27 -19.01 -40.08 10.84
C ARG A 27 -18.10 -41.22 10.44
N GLU A 28 -18.04 -42.25 11.27
CA GLU A 28 -17.34 -43.49 10.98
C GLU A 28 -18.36 -44.54 10.61
N ALA A 29 -18.24 -45.17 9.43
CA ALA A 29 -19.24 -46.12 8.91
C ALA A 29 -20.71 -45.60 9.00
N GLY A 30 -20.91 -44.28 8.91
CA GLY A 30 -22.22 -43.63 9.01
C GLY A 30 -22.69 -43.30 10.43
N VAL A 31 -22.05 -43.83 11.48
CA VAL A 31 -22.40 -43.56 12.89
C VAL A 31 -21.66 -42.34 13.45
N PRO A 32 -22.31 -41.51 14.30
CA PRO A 32 -21.67 -40.34 14.89
C PRO A 32 -20.72 -40.75 16.04
N ARG A 33 -19.48 -40.29 15.98
CA ARG A 33 -18.49 -40.37 17.07
C ARG A 33 -18.12 -38.98 17.58
N CYS A 34 -17.86 -38.84 18.88
CA CYS A 34 -17.22 -37.65 19.43
C CYS A 34 -15.75 -37.59 18.99
N LEU A 35 -15.09 -36.45 19.22
CA LEU A 35 -13.68 -36.31 18.84
C LEU A 35 -12.78 -37.28 19.62
N ASP A 36 -13.06 -37.54 20.89
CA ASP A 36 -12.25 -38.47 21.71
C ASP A 36 -12.35 -39.91 21.19
N CYS A 37 -13.56 -40.42 20.96
CA CYS A 37 -13.77 -41.77 20.41
C CYS A 37 -13.28 -41.93 18.96
N ALA A 38 -13.04 -40.82 18.25
CA ALA A 38 -12.47 -40.82 16.90
C ALA A 38 -10.96 -40.51 16.90
N ASP A 39 -10.31 -40.53 18.07
CA ASP A 39 -8.88 -40.20 18.27
C ASP A 39 -8.49 -38.78 17.79
N LEU A 40 -9.44 -37.85 17.73
CA LEU A 40 -9.23 -36.43 17.38
C LEU A 40 -9.35 -35.47 18.57
N GLY A 41 -9.62 -35.97 19.78
CA GLY A 41 -9.85 -35.16 20.98
C GLY A 41 -8.67 -34.28 21.39
N HIS A 42 -7.45 -34.68 21.02
CA HIS A 42 -6.22 -33.93 21.28
C HIS A 42 -5.96 -32.79 20.30
N LEU A 43 -6.77 -32.65 19.24
CA LEU A 43 -6.62 -31.60 18.24
C LEU A 43 -7.33 -30.32 18.68
N VAL A 44 -6.71 -29.18 18.39
CA VAL A 44 -7.25 -27.85 18.68
C VAL A 44 -7.93 -27.27 17.45
N TYR A 45 -9.05 -26.58 17.67
CA TYR A 45 -9.83 -25.98 16.59
C TYR A 45 -9.29 -24.61 16.18
N LEU A 46 -8.80 -24.54 14.94
CA LEU A 46 -8.39 -23.31 14.27
C LEU A 46 -9.50 -22.82 13.32
N PRO A 47 -10.18 -21.69 13.61
CA PRO A 47 -11.17 -21.12 12.70
C PRO A 47 -10.52 -20.64 11.39
N ARG A 48 -11.33 -20.59 10.33
CA ARG A 48 -10.90 -19.95 9.07
C ARG A 48 -10.71 -18.44 9.27
N GLY A 49 -9.78 -17.84 8.52
CA GLY A 49 -9.63 -16.39 8.48
C GLY A 49 -8.25 -15.99 7.95
N ASP A 50 -7.21 -16.44 8.64
CA ASP A 50 -5.83 -16.26 8.20
C ASP A 50 -5.37 -17.45 7.34
N THR A 51 -5.25 -17.20 6.03
CA THR A 51 -4.82 -18.21 5.05
C THR A 51 -3.39 -18.69 5.31
N ALA A 52 -2.48 -17.83 5.75
CA ALA A 52 -1.10 -18.20 6.03
C ALA A 52 -1.03 -19.09 7.28
N LEU A 53 -1.75 -18.70 8.34
CA LEU A 53 -1.83 -19.47 9.59
C LEU A 53 -2.47 -20.84 9.36
N THR A 54 -3.65 -20.87 8.73
CA THR A 54 -4.37 -22.13 8.45
C THR A 54 -3.62 -23.08 7.52
N ARG A 55 -2.87 -22.55 6.55
CA ARG A 55 -2.00 -23.36 5.68
C ARG A 55 -0.82 -23.93 6.46
N ARG A 56 -0.09 -23.11 7.21
CA ARG A 56 1.09 -23.52 7.98
C ARG A 56 0.76 -24.50 9.09
N ALA A 57 -0.31 -24.23 9.85
CA ALA A 57 -0.75 -25.12 10.91
C ALA A 57 -1.13 -26.49 10.34
N ARG A 58 -1.77 -26.55 9.17
CA ARG A 58 -2.07 -27.81 8.48
C ARG A 58 -0.81 -28.54 8.00
N GLU A 59 0.13 -27.83 7.39
CA GLU A 59 1.38 -28.40 6.87
C GLU A 59 2.28 -28.94 8.00
N ALA A 60 2.28 -28.29 9.17
CA ALA A 60 3.08 -28.67 10.32
C ALA A 60 2.43 -29.76 11.20
N SER A 61 1.14 -30.03 11.01
CA SER A 61 0.39 -31.00 11.79
C SER A 61 0.46 -32.38 11.15
N SER A 62 0.86 -33.40 11.92
CA SER A 62 0.90 -34.79 11.47
C SER A 62 -0.52 -35.33 11.22
N LEU A 63 -1.47 -34.92 12.07
CA LEU A 63 -2.89 -35.23 11.99
C LEU A 63 -3.70 -33.94 11.84
N SER A 64 -4.63 -33.89 10.89
CA SER A 64 -5.54 -32.75 10.75
C SER A 64 -6.89 -33.14 10.17
N ALA A 65 -7.93 -32.40 10.55
CA ALA A 65 -9.28 -32.63 10.06
C ALA A 65 -9.97 -31.31 9.67
N VAL A 66 -10.70 -31.30 8.55
CA VAL A 66 -11.42 -30.13 8.08
C VAL A 66 -12.76 -30.05 8.77
N VAL A 67 -13.06 -28.93 9.43
CA VAL A 67 -14.35 -28.72 10.07
C VAL A 67 -15.30 -28.05 9.08
N VAL A 68 -16.46 -28.68 8.86
CA VAL A 68 -17.50 -28.22 7.94
C VAL A 68 -18.84 -28.08 8.64
N ARG A 69 -19.68 -27.19 8.11
CA ARG A 69 -21.08 -27.05 8.54
C ARG A 69 -22.02 -27.01 7.36
N PHE A 70 -23.16 -27.67 7.49
CA PHE A 70 -24.18 -27.62 6.45
C PHE A 70 -24.88 -26.25 6.42
N HIS A 71 -24.74 -25.53 5.30
CA HIS A 71 -25.39 -24.25 5.08
C HIS A 71 -26.77 -24.46 4.45
N ARG A 72 -27.82 -24.46 5.28
CA ARG A 72 -29.20 -24.80 4.88
C ARG A 72 -29.70 -24.04 3.64
N ARG A 73 -29.55 -22.71 3.59
CA ARG A 73 -30.03 -21.89 2.45
C ARG A 73 -29.32 -22.20 1.13
N ARG A 74 -28.07 -22.67 1.20
CA ARG A 74 -27.23 -22.93 0.01
C ARG A 74 -27.08 -24.43 -0.28
N ARG A 75 -27.76 -25.27 0.51
CA ARG A 75 -27.79 -26.74 0.42
C ARG A 75 -26.42 -27.40 0.22
N ARG A 76 -25.37 -26.88 0.88
CA ARG A 76 -24.00 -27.39 0.76
C ARG A 76 -23.24 -27.28 2.08
N TYR A 77 -22.17 -28.04 2.22
CA TYR A 77 -21.22 -27.88 3.33
C TYR A 77 -20.28 -26.70 3.07
N GLU A 78 -20.09 -25.88 4.11
CA GLU A 78 -19.12 -24.80 4.12
C GLU A 78 -18.00 -25.11 5.11
N ARG A 79 -16.76 -24.86 4.69
CA ARG A 79 -15.60 -24.99 5.56
C ARG A 79 -15.63 -23.88 6.62
N LEU A 80 -15.55 -24.28 7.87
CA LEU A 80 -15.49 -23.39 9.03
C LEU A 80 -14.06 -23.22 9.55
N GLY A 81 -13.23 -24.26 9.48
CA GLY A 81 -11.88 -24.24 10.04
C GLY A 81 -11.17 -25.58 9.89
N LEU A 82 -10.17 -25.81 10.73
CA LEU A 82 -9.45 -27.07 10.86
C LEU A 82 -9.31 -27.47 12.33
N LEU A 83 -9.17 -28.76 12.56
CA LEU A 83 -8.56 -29.32 13.75
C LEU A 83 -7.11 -29.67 13.41
N VAL A 84 -6.17 -29.24 14.23
CA VAL A 84 -4.72 -29.43 14.08
C VAL A 84 -4.09 -29.69 15.45
N GLU A 85 -2.86 -30.18 15.49
CA GLU A 85 -2.11 -30.36 16.73
C GLU A 85 -1.77 -29.00 17.34
N ASP A 86 -1.82 -28.90 18.67
CA ASP A 86 -1.54 -27.66 19.41
C ASP A 86 -0.11 -27.14 19.13
N ALA A 87 0.88 -28.04 19.13
CA ALA A 87 2.26 -27.70 18.81
C ALA A 87 2.42 -27.15 17.37
N ALA A 88 1.68 -27.70 16.41
CA ALA A 88 1.68 -27.24 15.02
C ALA A 88 1.03 -25.85 14.89
N LEU A 89 -0.08 -25.60 15.59
CA LEU A 89 -0.70 -24.28 15.65
C LEU A 89 0.24 -23.25 16.27
N ALA A 90 0.79 -23.52 17.46
CA ALA A 90 1.68 -22.61 18.16
C ALA A 90 2.94 -22.29 17.33
N GLY A 91 3.50 -23.29 16.62
CA GLY A 91 4.60 -23.08 15.68
C GLY A 91 4.23 -22.18 14.51
N ALA A 92 3.05 -22.39 13.92
CA ALA A 92 2.54 -21.57 12.82
C ALA A 92 2.28 -20.11 13.25
N GLU A 93 1.74 -19.89 14.46
CA GLU A 93 1.52 -18.55 15.02
C GLU A 93 2.84 -17.79 15.20
N ARG A 94 3.85 -18.43 15.80
CA ARG A 94 5.19 -17.82 15.96
C ARG A 94 5.80 -17.44 14.61
N ALA A 95 5.70 -18.30 13.61
CA ALA A 95 6.20 -18.02 12.26
C ALA A 95 5.45 -16.86 11.59
N CYS A 96 4.11 -16.82 11.72
CA CYS A 96 3.29 -15.72 11.18
C CYS A 96 3.63 -14.37 11.84
N LEU A 97 3.82 -14.36 13.16
CA LEU A 97 4.24 -13.19 13.91
C LEU A 97 5.60 -12.69 13.44
N ALA A 98 6.60 -13.58 13.39
CA ALA A 98 7.95 -13.24 12.92
C ALA A 98 7.95 -12.63 11.50
N ASP A 99 7.17 -13.18 10.57
CA ASP A 99 7.03 -12.63 9.22
C ASP A 99 6.38 -11.25 9.21
N SER A 100 5.38 -11.03 10.07
CA SER A 100 4.68 -9.75 10.18
C SER A 100 5.63 -8.65 10.68
N GLU A 101 6.45 -8.95 11.69
CA GLU A 101 7.44 -8.05 12.24
C GLU A 101 8.56 -7.77 11.24
N ALA A 102 9.07 -8.81 10.57
CA ALA A 102 10.08 -8.65 9.54
C ALA A 102 9.57 -7.77 8.38
N ARG A 103 8.32 -7.95 7.96
CA ARG A 103 7.67 -7.09 6.96
C ARG A 103 7.49 -5.66 7.48
N ALA A 104 7.10 -5.47 8.73
CA ALA A 104 6.94 -4.15 9.34
C ALA A 104 8.28 -3.39 9.41
N ARG A 105 9.34 -4.04 9.89
CA ARG A 105 10.69 -3.46 9.94
C ARG A 105 11.21 -3.08 8.56
N ARG A 106 10.96 -3.91 7.54
CA ARG A 106 11.30 -3.58 6.14
C ARG A 106 10.54 -2.35 5.64
N ARG A 107 9.23 -2.28 5.88
CA ARG A 107 8.41 -1.11 5.49
C ARG A 107 8.89 0.17 6.14
N GLU A 108 9.28 0.12 7.42
CA GLU A 108 9.76 1.29 8.13
C GLU A 108 11.11 1.78 7.60
N ARG A 109 12.08 0.87 7.42
CA ARG A 109 13.36 1.22 6.80
C ARG A 109 13.18 1.80 5.40
N ASP A 110 12.29 1.21 4.61
CA ASP A 110 11.95 1.72 3.29
C ASP A 110 11.32 3.11 3.33
N ARG A 111 10.44 3.38 4.30
CA ARG A 111 9.82 4.69 4.50
C ARG A 111 10.87 5.74 4.80
N LEU A 112 11.78 5.46 5.73
CA LEU A 112 12.88 6.36 6.10
C LEU A 112 13.82 6.62 4.91
N ARG A 113 14.24 5.56 4.21
CA ARG A 113 15.07 5.68 3.01
C ARG A 113 14.41 6.54 1.93
N ARG A 114 13.13 6.32 1.68
CA ARG A 114 12.36 7.09 0.69
C ARG A 114 12.21 8.56 1.10
N ALA A 115 12.00 8.85 2.37
CA ALA A 115 11.94 10.23 2.86
C ALA A 115 13.28 10.95 2.65
N ALA A 116 14.40 10.29 2.94
CA ALA A 116 15.73 10.85 2.68
C ALA A 116 16.00 11.05 1.17
N GLU A 117 15.58 10.12 0.32
CA GLU A 117 15.63 10.27 -1.14
C GLU A 117 14.79 11.45 -1.62
N ASP A 118 13.60 11.66 -1.06
CA ASP A 118 12.71 12.76 -1.45
C ASP A 118 13.32 14.12 -1.09
N VAL A 119 13.91 14.26 0.10
CA VAL A 119 14.63 15.50 0.49
C VAL A 119 15.77 15.79 -0.47
N ARG A 120 16.60 14.78 -0.79
CA ARG A 120 17.73 14.94 -1.73
C ARG A 120 17.24 15.30 -3.13
N PHE A 121 16.18 14.64 -3.60
CA PHE A 121 15.60 14.92 -4.90
C PHE A 121 15.05 16.35 -4.97
N THR A 122 14.30 16.80 -3.95
CA THR A 122 13.79 18.17 -3.88
C THR A 122 14.92 19.21 -3.90
N ALA A 123 15.98 18.98 -3.13
CA ALA A 123 17.14 19.87 -3.11
C ALA A 123 17.84 19.92 -4.48
N ALA A 124 18.07 18.77 -5.11
CA ALA A 124 18.71 18.70 -6.42
C ALA A 124 17.85 19.34 -7.52
N PHE A 125 16.53 19.13 -7.48
CA PHE A 125 15.60 19.76 -8.41
C PHE A 125 15.55 21.29 -8.25
N ALA A 126 15.58 21.79 -7.01
CA ALA A 126 15.66 23.23 -6.75
C ALA A 126 16.96 23.84 -7.29
N ALA A 127 18.09 23.15 -7.08
CA ALA A 127 19.39 23.58 -7.61
C ALA A 127 19.37 23.62 -9.15
N GLU A 128 18.75 22.63 -9.79
CA GLU A 128 18.63 22.59 -11.25
C GLU A 128 17.73 23.69 -11.80
N ILE A 129 16.64 24.05 -11.10
CA ILE A 129 15.83 25.23 -11.46
C ILE A 129 16.69 26.50 -11.42
N VAL A 130 17.46 26.72 -10.35
CA VAL A 130 18.32 27.90 -10.22
C VAL A 130 19.40 27.93 -11.31
N ARG A 131 19.92 26.76 -11.71
CA ARG A 131 20.88 26.65 -12.82
C ARG A 131 20.27 27.07 -14.16
N LEU A 132 19.06 26.62 -14.46
CA LEU A 132 18.36 26.91 -15.72
C LEU A 132 17.70 28.29 -15.77
N PHE A 133 17.32 28.81 -14.60
CA PHE A 133 16.59 30.06 -14.40
C PHE A 133 17.27 30.89 -13.30
N PRO A 134 18.46 31.45 -13.54
CA PRO A 134 19.26 32.12 -12.51
C PRO A 134 18.63 33.40 -11.96
N GLY A 135 17.67 34.00 -12.66
CA GLY A 135 16.86 35.12 -12.19
C GLY A 135 15.65 34.71 -11.33
N CYS A 136 15.36 33.40 -11.20
CA CYS A 136 14.28 32.90 -10.36
C CYS A 136 14.61 33.12 -8.87
N PRO A 137 13.68 33.66 -8.06
CA PRO A 137 13.86 33.75 -6.62
C PRO A 137 14.10 32.37 -5.97
N ALA A 138 15.01 32.29 -5.00
CA ALA A 138 15.42 31.02 -4.40
C ALA A 138 14.26 30.31 -3.68
N ASP A 139 13.42 31.06 -2.97
CA ASP A 139 12.20 30.58 -2.33
C ASP A 139 11.19 30.03 -3.35
N ARG A 140 11.07 30.66 -4.54
CA ARG A 140 10.26 30.16 -5.65
C ARG A 140 10.80 28.85 -6.20
N ALA A 141 12.11 28.75 -6.44
CA ALA A 141 12.72 27.51 -6.90
C ALA A 141 12.48 26.35 -5.92
N VAL A 142 12.62 26.59 -4.61
CA VAL A 142 12.33 25.60 -3.56
C VAL A 142 10.84 25.21 -3.54
N ALA A 143 9.93 26.17 -3.67
CA ALA A 143 8.49 25.89 -3.70
C ALA A 143 8.10 25.04 -4.91
N ILE A 144 8.62 25.36 -6.11
CA ILE A 144 8.40 24.59 -7.34
C ILE A 144 8.95 23.18 -7.19
N ALA A 145 10.18 23.04 -6.69
CA ALA A 145 10.82 21.75 -6.49
C ALA A 145 10.06 20.89 -5.48
N THR A 146 9.63 21.46 -4.36
CA THR A 146 8.82 20.77 -3.34
C THR A 146 7.53 20.26 -3.96
N HIS A 147 6.84 21.11 -4.72
CA HIS A 147 5.59 20.77 -5.39
C HIS A 147 5.76 19.70 -6.49
N ALA A 148 6.85 19.77 -7.26
CA ALA A 148 7.18 18.81 -8.32
C ALA A 148 7.60 17.43 -7.75
N SER A 149 8.13 17.42 -6.53
CA SER A 149 8.63 16.22 -5.83
C SER A 149 7.56 15.42 -5.08
N VAL A 150 6.34 15.94 -4.95
CA VAL A 150 5.24 15.25 -4.24
C VAL A 150 4.93 13.89 -4.89
N ARG A 151 5.00 12.81 -4.10
CA ARG A 151 4.74 11.44 -4.57
C ARG A 151 3.25 11.17 -4.82
N GLY A 152 2.97 10.29 -5.79
CA GLY A 152 1.63 9.70 -5.99
C GLY A 152 0.64 10.52 -6.83
N SER A 153 1.01 11.73 -7.28
CA SER A 153 0.10 12.62 -8.02
C SER A 153 0.34 12.66 -9.53
N GLY A 154 1.18 11.77 -10.10
CA GLY A 154 1.53 11.77 -11.53
C GLY A 154 2.44 12.95 -11.97
N ARG A 155 3.14 13.59 -11.03
CA ARG A 155 4.03 14.75 -11.29
C ARG A 155 5.42 14.34 -11.77
N VAL A 156 6.12 15.29 -12.37
CA VAL A 156 7.41 15.12 -13.07
C VAL A 156 8.47 14.39 -12.25
N GLY A 157 8.53 14.57 -10.92
CA GLY A 157 9.58 14.00 -10.06
C GLY A 157 9.73 12.46 -10.04
N ARG A 158 8.89 11.71 -10.77
CA ARG A 158 9.03 10.26 -10.96
C ARG A 158 9.04 9.78 -12.41
N THR A 159 8.93 10.65 -13.39
CA THR A 159 9.23 10.25 -14.78
C THR A 159 10.74 9.98 -14.88
N ALA A 160 11.15 9.15 -15.83
CA ALA A 160 12.57 8.89 -16.06
C ALA A 160 13.34 10.22 -16.26
N ALA A 161 12.77 11.11 -17.07
CA ALA A 161 13.28 12.46 -17.32
C ALA A 161 13.32 13.33 -16.05
N GLY A 162 12.28 13.31 -15.21
CA GLY A 162 12.29 14.08 -13.97
C GLY A 162 13.29 13.56 -12.94
N ARG A 163 13.54 12.24 -12.90
CA ARG A 163 14.57 11.63 -12.04
C ARG A 163 15.99 11.92 -12.52
N SER A 164 16.20 12.03 -13.83
CA SER A 164 17.47 12.44 -14.40
C SER A 164 17.69 13.94 -14.39
N LEU A 165 16.76 14.71 -13.79
CA LEU A 165 16.77 16.18 -13.82
C LEU A 165 16.91 16.72 -15.24
N ASP A 166 16.23 16.08 -16.19
CA ASP A 166 16.23 16.48 -17.59
C ASP A 166 15.76 17.93 -17.73
N GLU A 167 16.52 18.73 -18.48
CA GLU A 167 16.29 20.16 -18.63
C GLU A 167 14.89 20.49 -19.17
N THR A 168 14.37 19.68 -20.10
CA THR A 168 13.02 19.86 -20.63
C THR A 168 11.98 19.55 -19.55
N ALA A 169 12.16 18.47 -18.80
CA ALA A 169 11.27 18.11 -17.70
C ALA A 169 11.24 19.16 -16.59
N VAL A 170 12.40 19.70 -16.21
CA VAL A 170 12.51 20.79 -15.23
C VAL A 170 11.82 22.05 -15.74
N SER A 171 12.09 22.44 -16.99
CA SER A 171 11.46 23.61 -17.62
C SER A 171 9.94 23.49 -17.71
N VAL A 172 9.40 22.30 -18.02
CA VAL A 172 7.96 22.04 -18.02
C VAL A 172 7.36 22.19 -16.62
N ALA A 173 8.06 21.72 -15.58
CA ALA A 173 7.60 21.88 -14.20
C ALA A 173 7.58 23.35 -13.77
N VAL A 174 8.62 24.12 -14.09
CA VAL A 174 8.68 25.57 -13.81
C VAL A 174 7.58 26.31 -14.55
N ARG A 175 7.41 26.06 -15.86
CA ARG A 175 6.32 26.64 -16.67
C ARG A 175 4.95 26.33 -16.09
N ALA A 176 4.73 25.09 -15.66
CA ALA A 176 3.48 24.69 -15.03
C ALA A 176 3.24 25.45 -13.72
N ALA A 177 4.27 25.62 -12.88
CA ALA A 177 4.14 26.37 -11.65
C ALA A 177 3.85 27.86 -11.88
N VAL A 178 4.55 28.49 -12.84
CA VAL A 178 4.30 29.89 -13.24
C VAL A 178 2.86 30.06 -13.72
N ARG A 179 2.39 29.16 -14.57
CA ARG A 179 1.00 29.17 -15.04
C ARG A 179 -0.01 29.14 -13.89
N HIS A 180 0.17 28.28 -12.89
CA HIS A 180 -0.80 28.18 -11.79
C HIS A 180 -0.68 29.30 -10.76
N THR A 181 0.50 29.90 -10.62
CA THR A 181 0.76 30.82 -9.50
C THR A 181 0.84 32.28 -9.91
N ASP A 182 1.30 32.57 -11.13
CA ASP A 182 1.59 33.93 -11.61
C ASP A 182 0.58 34.41 -12.66
N THR A 183 -0.46 33.60 -12.93
CA THR A 183 -1.50 33.92 -13.90
C THR A 183 -2.89 33.51 -13.41
N GLU A 184 -3.91 34.05 -14.06
CA GLU A 184 -5.32 33.73 -13.86
C GLU A 184 -5.76 32.35 -14.40
N TYR A 185 -4.83 31.43 -14.68
CA TYR A 185 -5.13 30.12 -15.28
C TYR A 185 -6.23 29.36 -14.54
N ASP A 186 -6.12 29.27 -13.21
CA ASP A 186 -7.11 28.54 -12.40
C ASP A 186 -8.48 29.22 -12.43
N ALA A 187 -8.52 30.56 -12.44
CA ALA A 187 -9.76 31.32 -12.59
C ALA A 187 -10.41 31.09 -13.97
N LEU A 188 -9.62 31.04 -15.05
CA LEU A 188 -10.12 30.73 -16.39
C LEU A 188 -10.72 29.31 -16.45
N LEU A 189 -10.09 28.32 -15.82
CA LEU A 189 -10.62 26.96 -15.76
C LEU A 189 -11.94 26.90 -14.98
N MET A 190 -12.02 27.62 -13.85
CA MET A 190 -13.25 27.72 -13.06
C MET A 190 -14.38 28.45 -13.81
N ALA A 191 -14.04 29.39 -14.69
CA ALA A 191 -14.97 30.05 -15.60
C ALA A 191 -15.37 29.18 -16.82
N GLY A 192 -14.95 27.92 -16.87
CA GLY A 192 -15.30 26.97 -17.94
C GLY A 192 -14.47 27.10 -19.22
N VAL A 193 -13.40 27.91 -19.21
CA VAL A 193 -12.53 28.04 -20.40
C VAL A 193 -11.76 26.74 -20.63
N PRO A 194 -11.78 26.16 -21.85
CA PRO A 194 -11.03 24.94 -22.14
C PRO A 194 -9.53 25.10 -21.91
N ARG A 195 -8.88 24.03 -21.41
CA ARG A 195 -7.45 24.04 -21.03
C ARG A 195 -6.53 24.50 -22.16
N PHE A 196 -6.80 24.09 -23.40
CA PHE A 196 -6.01 24.48 -24.57
C PHE A 196 -6.10 25.99 -24.81
N THR A 197 -7.32 26.54 -24.81
CA THR A 197 -7.58 27.97 -24.97
C THR A 197 -6.94 28.80 -23.86
N ALA A 198 -7.10 28.39 -22.60
CA ALA A 198 -6.50 29.08 -21.46
C ALA A 198 -4.96 29.04 -21.53
N ARG A 199 -4.37 27.91 -21.95
CA ARG A 199 -2.92 27.79 -22.16
C ARG A 199 -2.42 28.71 -23.27
N ALA A 200 -3.09 28.73 -24.42
CA ALA A 200 -2.71 29.57 -25.56
C ALA A 200 -2.79 31.06 -25.19
N ARG A 201 -3.87 31.47 -24.53
CA ARG A 201 -4.08 32.86 -24.05
C ARG A 201 -2.97 33.34 -23.13
N LEU A 202 -2.51 32.47 -22.22
CA LEU A 202 -1.53 32.83 -21.19
C LEU A 202 -0.08 32.58 -21.61
N ALA A 203 0.16 31.90 -22.74
CA ALA A 203 1.51 31.54 -23.18
C ALA A 203 2.45 32.76 -23.27
N PRO A 204 2.09 33.90 -23.89
CA PRO A 204 3.00 35.05 -23.99
C PRO A 204 3.40 35.61 -22.62
N ARG A 205 2.47 35.66 -21.67
CA ARG A 205 2.74 36.14 -20.31
C ARG A 205 3.65 35.18 -19.54
N ILE A 206 3.40 33.88 -19.66
CA ILE A 206 4.24 32.86 -19.04
C ILE A 206 5.66 32.90 -19.64
N ASP A 207 5.77 33.04 -20.96
CA ASP A 207 7.05 33.13 -21.67
C ASP A 207 7.85 34.34 -21.21
N ALA A 208 7.23 35.53 -21.12
CA ALA A 208 7.88 36.73 -20.63
C ALA A 208 8.44 36.60 -19.19
N ILE A 209 7.71 35.92 -18.29
CA ILE A 209 8.20 35.65 -16.93
C ILE A 209 9.41 34.70 -16.97
N LEU A 210 9.30 33.60 -17.72
CA LEU A 210 10.37 32.61 -17.82
C LEU A 210 11.64 33.20 -18.45
N ASP A 211 11.51 34.00 -19.51
CA ASP A 211 12.63 34.66 -20.17
C ASP A 211 13.29 35.68 -19.25
N GLY A 212 12.50 36.39 -18.44
CA GLY A 212 13.00 37.24 -17.37
C GLY A 212 13.84 36.47 -16.34
N TRP A 213 13.54 35.20 -16.09
CA TRP A 213 14.32 34.36 -15.17
C TRP A 213 15.52 33.67 -15.82
N ARG A 214 15.60 33.59 -17.16
CA ARG A 214 16.76 33.01 -17.87
C ARG A 214 18.01 33.90 -17.80
N SER A 215 17.85 35.17 -17.46
CA SER A 215 18.95 36.11 -17.26
C SER A 215 19.01 36.55 -15.79
N VAL A 216 20.21 36.83 -15.29
CA VAL A 216 20.37 37.43 -13.95
C VAL A 216 19.94 38.89 -14.03
N PRO A 217 18.99 39.37 -13.20
CA PRO A 217 18.69 40.79 -13.13
C PRO A 217 19.97 41.57 -12.80
N ARG A 218 20.36 42.53 -13.66
CA ARG A 218 21.59 43.33 -13.54
C ARG A 218 21.73 44.04 -12.17
N ASP A 219 20.64 44.16 -11.42
CA ASP A 219 20.56 44.84 -10.13
C ASP A 219 21.18 44.05 -8.94
N ARG A 220 21.52 42.75 -9.09
CA ARG A 220 22.32 42.00 -8.10
C ARG A 220 23.84 42.12 -8.33
N ALA A 221 24.28 42.39 -9.55
CA ALA A 221 25.70 42.52 -9.88
C ALA A 221 26.31 43.82 -9.33
N GLN A 222 25.50 44.88 -9.18
CA GLN A 222 25.96 46.20 -8.70
C GLN A 222 26.02 46.31 -7.16
N ARG A 223 25.30 45.47 -6.41
CA ARG A 223 25.34 45.44 -4.93
C ARG A 223 26.52 44.65 -4.34
N GLY A 224 27.38 44.06 -5.18
CA GLY A 224 28.59 43.33 -4.75
C GLY A 224 29.91 44.09 -4.93
N TRP A 225 29.88 45.32 -5.46
CA TRP A 225 31.06 46.14 -5.76
C TRP A 225 31.12 47.46 -4.96
N ALA A 226 30.30 47.56 -3.90
CA ALA A 226 30.30 48.68 -2.97
C ALA A 226 30.42 48.14 -1.53
N SER A 227 31.57 47.53 -1.22
CA SER A 227 32.08 47.29 0.14
C SER A 227 33.59 47.15 0.08
#